data_AF-A0A397LFQ5-F1
#
_entry.id   AF-A0A397LFQ5-F1
#
_cell.length_a   1.000
_cell.length_b   1.000
_cell.length_c   1.000
_cell.angle_alpha   90.00
_cell.angle_beta   90.00
_cell.angle_gamma   90.00
#
_symmetry.space_group_name_H-M   'P 1'
#
loop_
_entity.id
_entity.type
_entity.pdbx_description
1 polymer ?
#
loop_
_entity_poly.entity_id
_entity_poly.type
_entity_poly.pdbx_seq_one_letter_code
_entity_poly.pdbx_strand_id
1 'polypeptide(L)' 'MIKKPKIDKSEHNEHPVYLNIDHLKDGSYVFNIMLNNKIVKSFKLKK' A
#
# COMPACT_ATOMS: atom_id res chain seq x y z
N MET A 1 -31.94 -12.82 28.63
CA MET A 1 -30.68 -13.20 27.96
C MET A 1 -30.60 -12.45 26.64
N ILE A 2 -29.89 -11.31 26.60
CA ILE A 2 -29.74 -10.53 25.36
C ILE A 2 -28.48 -11.04 24.65
N LYS A 3 -28.65 -11.65 23.46
CA LYS A 3 -27.55 -12.13 22.63
C LYS A 3 -26.72 -10.91 22.18
N LYS A 4 -25.44 -10.86 22.57
CA LYS A 4 -24.49 -9.86 22.05
C LYS A 4 -24.30 -10.07 20.54
N PRO A 5 -24.26 -9.00 19.73
CA PRO A 5 -23.94 -9.14 18.31
C PRO A 5 -22.53 -9.69 18.17
N LYS A 6 -22.37 -10.75 17.37
CA LYS A 6 -21.05 -11.19 16.89
C LYS A 6 -20.54 -10.11 15.96
N ILE A 7 -19.60 -9.32 16.45
CA ILE A 7 -18.81 -8.42 15.62
C ILE A 7 -17.98 -9.33 14.72
N ASP A 8 -18.36 -9.40 13.45
CA ASP A 8 -17.60 -10.08 12.42
C ASP A 8 -16.28 -9.33 12.24
N LYS A 9 -15.25 -9.80 12.94
CA LYS A 9 -13.86 -9.37 12.75
C LYS A 9 -13.32 -10.00 11.46
N SER A 10 -13.89 -9.61 10.33
CA SER A 10 -13.11 -9.66 9.09
C SER A 10 -12.17 -8.46 9.12
N GLU A 11 -11.15 -8.58 9.97
CA GLU A 11 -10.01 -7.66 10.02
C GLU A 11 -9.35 -7.72 8.64
N HIS A 12 -9.67 -6.75 7.78
CA HIS A 12 -8.84 -6.41 6.65
C HIS A 12 -7.48 -5.99 7.23
N ASN A 13 -6.58 -6.97 7.33
CA ASN A 13 -5.21 -6.77 7.78
C ASN A 13 -4.45 -6.01 6.70
N GLU A 14 -4.70 -4.71 6.64
CA GLU A 14 -3.93 -3.78 5.82
C GLU A 14 -2.54 -3.68 6.43
N HIS A 15 -1.54 -4.21 5.73
CA HIS A 15 -0.14 -4.09 6.12
C HIS A 15 0.51 -2.97 5.29
N PRO A 16 0.93 -1.86 5.92
CA PRO A 16 1.56 -0.77 5.19
C PRO A 16 2.94 -1.21 4.69
N VAL A 17 3.29 -0.78 3.47
CA VAL A 17 4.61 -0.99 2.88
C VAL A 17 5.32 0.35 2.83
N TYR A 18 6.54 0.41 3.39
CA TYR A 18 7.37 1.62 3.42
C TYR A 18 8.61 1.42 2.55
N LEU A 19 9.01 2.48 1.84
CA LEU A 19 10.24 2.52 1.04
C LEU A 19 10.97 3.83 1.33
N ASN A 20 12.21 3.74 1.83
CA ASN A 20 13.07 4.92 1.98
C ASN A 20 13.71 5.27 0.63
N ILE A 21 13.60 6.54 0.24
CA ILE A 21 14.07 7.09 -1.04
C ILE A 21 15.03 8.28 -0.86
N ASP A 22 15.53 8.51 0.36
CA ASP A 22 16.35 9.68 0.69
C ASP A 22 17.66 9.71 -0.08
N HIS A 23 18.18 8.53 -0.43
CA HIS A 23 19.41 8.34 -1.19
C HIS A 23 19.25 8.60 -2.70
N LEU A 24 18.03 8.80 -3.20
CA LEU A 24 17.81 9.15 -4.61
C LEU A 24 18.23 10.60 -4.86
N LYS A 25 18.88 10.84 -6.00
CA LYS A 25 19.16 12.20 -6.47
C LYS A 25 17.85 12.95 -6.73
N ASP A 26 17.92 14.27 -6.76
CA ASP A 26 16.75 15.09 -7.07
C ASP A 26 16.38 14.89 -8.55
N GLY A 27 15.07 14.77 -8.81
CA GLY A 27 14.58 14.31 -10.09
C GLY A 27 13.14 13.82 -10.09
N SER A 28 12.68 13.42 -11.27
CA SER A 28 11.35 12.85 -11.47
C SER A 28 11.43 11.34 -11.62
N TYR A 29 10.63 10.64 -10.83
CA TYR A 29 10.58 9.18 -10.75
C TYR A 29 9.17 8.67 -11.03
N VAL A 30 9.09 7.45 -11.57
CA VAL A 30 7.83 6.72 -11.74
C VAL A 30 7.91 5.47 -10.89
N PHE A 31 7.01 5.36 -9.91
CA PHE A 31 6.86 4.18 -9.09
C PHE A 31 5.75 3.30 -9.66
N ASN A 32 6.09 2.06 -10.00
CA ASN A 32 5.16 1.06 -10.50
C ASN A 32 5.00 -0.04 -9.45
N ILE A 33 3.79 -0.23 -8.94
CA ILE A 33 3.44 -1.36 -8.09
C ILE A 33 3.00 -2.50 -9.00
N MET A 34 3.65 -3.65 -8.87
CA MET A 34 3.40 -4.83 -9.69
C MET A 34 2.84 -5.98 -8.85
N LEU A 35 1.90 -6.73 -9.43
CA LEU A 35 1.36 -7.97 -8.88
C LEU A 35 1.24 -8.98 -10.03
N ASN A 36 1.72 -10.20 -9.83
CA ASN A 36 1.71 -11.25 -10.87
C ASN A 36 2.27 -10.77 -12.23
N ASN A 37 3.41 -10.07 -12.18
CA ASN A 37 4.09 -9.52 -13.34
C ASN A 37 3.29 -8.48 -14.16
N LYS A 38 2.21 -7.92 -13.58
CA LYS A 38 1.40 -6.84 -14.18
C LYS A 38 1.43 -5.61 -13.29
N ILE A 39 1.47 -4.43 -13.92
CA ILE A 39 1.42 -3.14 -13.21
C ILE A 39 -0.03 -2.92 -12.72
N VAL A 40 -0.21 -2.75 -11.42
CA VAL A 40 -1.52 -2.52 -10.79
C VAL A 40 -1.72 -1.06 -10.35
N LYS A 41 -0.63 -0.32 -10.11
CA LYS A 41 -0.67 1.10 -9.79
C LYS A 41 0.61 1.77 -10.24
N SER A 42 0.50 2.97 -10.78
CA SER A 42 1.65 3.80 -11.16
C SER A 42 1.47 5.19 -10.58
N PHE A 43 2.52 5.80 -10.04
CA PHE A 43 2.49 7.18 -9.61
C PHE A 43 3.82 7.88 -9.88
N LYS A 44 3.75 9.17 -10.15
CA LYS A 44 4.93 10.02 -10.35
C LYS A 44 5.30 10.65 -9.03
N LEU A 45 6.58 10.62 -8.72
CA LEU A 45 7.15 11.32 -7.58
C LEU A 45 8.21 12.29 -8.10
N LYS A 46 8.17 13.52 -7.61
CA LYS A 46 9.24 14.50 -7.81
C LYS A 46 9.95 14.69 -6.49
N LYS A 47 11.25 14.40 -6.46
CA LYS A 47 12.13 14.67 -5.33
C LYS A 47 12.97 15.90 -5.68
#